data_AF-A0A1A8UXV0-F1
#
_entry.id   AF-A0A1A8UXV0-F1
#
_cell.length_a   1.000
_cell.length_b   1.000
_cell.length_c   1.000
_cell.angle_alpha   90.00
_cell.angle_beta   90.00
_cell.angle_gamma   90.00
#
_symmetry.space_group_name_H-M   'P 1'
#
loop_
_entity.id
_entity.type
_entity.pdbx_description
1 polymer ?
#
loop_
_entity_poly.entity_id
_entity_poly.type
_entity_poly.pdbx_seq_one_letter_code
_entity_poly.pdbx_strand_id
1 'polypeptide(L)'
;VEGTPGYQAPEVRPGIVYDEKVDMFSYGMVIYELLSGRRPALGDHQLQTAKKLSKGIRPVLGGLEQIQFHSLHTLMTSCWDTKPEKRPGAMQCVRLMQEPSFACLRYLLSCDSHSQLFLSQLQGSSAVFWHGNNEDRTYSVVNVENGQMEVKRMSCPGSRISCQMKIQNTLWMSTEEQEMFIYSLKDMCPLSQPQ
;
A
#
# COMPACT_ATOMS: atom_id res chain seq x y z
N VAL A 1 0.82 -23.50 -30.27
CA VAL A 1 1.67 -22.31 -30.06
C VAL A 1 2.13 -22.34 -28.60
N GLU A 2 3.44 -22.33 -28.36
CA GLU A 2 4.00 -22.18 -27.01
C GLU A 2 3.97 -20.69 -26.63
N GLY A 3 3.54 -20.37 -25.42
CA GLY A 3 3.45 -18.98 -24.96
C GLY A 3 4.81 -18.40 -24.58
N THR A 4 4.89 -17.07 -24.47
CA THR A 4 6.11 -16.39 -24.02
C THR A 4 6.39 -16.75 -22.56
N PRO A 5 7.60 -17.24 -22.24
CA PRO A 5 7.98 -17.60 -20.87
C PRO A 5 7.77 -16.46 -19.89
N GLY A 6 7.13 -16.75 -18.76
CA GLY A 6 6.79 -15.76 -17.73
C GLY A 6 5.44 -15.07 -17.91
N TYR A 7 4.88 -15.06 -19.12
CA TYR A 7 3.56 -14.48 -19.41
C TYR A 7 2.47 -15.54 -19.52
N GLN A 8 2.83 -16.77 -19.89
CA GLN A 8 1.88 -17.87 -20.03
C GLN A 8 1.22 -18.22 -18.68
N ALA A 9 -0.11 -18.32 -18.68
CA ALA A 9 -0.87 -18.72 -17.51
C ALA A 9 -0.58 -20.17 -17.09
N PRO A 10 -0.57 -20.47 -15.77
CA PRO A 10 -0.12 -21.76 -15.24
C PRO A 10 -1.01 -22.96 -15.63
N GLU A 11 -2.27 -22.70 -15.98
CA GLU A 11 -3.22 -23.71 -16.44
C GLU A 11 -3.07 -24.09 -17.92
N VAL A 12 -2.35 -23.28 -18.71
CA VAL A 12 -2.15 -23.55 -20.14
C VAL A 12 -1.29 -24.79 -20.31
N ARG A 13 -1.85 -25.80 -20.98
CA ARG A 13 -1.16 -27.05 -21.35
C ARG A 13 -1.41 -27.34 -22.83
N PRO A 14 -0.53 -28.11 -23.49
CA PRO A 14 -0.76 -28.57 -24.85
C PRO A 14 -2.13 -29.25 -24.98
N GLY A 15 -2.95 -28.83 -25.95
CA GLY A 15 -4.27 -29.41 -26.22
C GLY A 15 -5.45 -28.84 -25.40
N ILE A 16 -5.22 -27.86 -24.52
CA ILE A 16 -6.31 -27.16 -23.79
C ILE A 16 -6.77 -25.93 -24.59
N VAL A 17 -8.07 -25.64 -24.52
CA VAL A 17 -8.68 -24.44 -25.12
C VAL A 17 -8.27 -23.19 -24.34
N TYR A 18 -7.77 -22.19 -25.07
CA TYR A 18 -7.50 -20.87 -24.53
C TYR A 18 -8.82 -20.13 -24.30
N ASP A 19 -8.98 -19.55 -23.13
CA ASP A 19 -10.10 -18.67 -22.81
C ASP A 19 -9.59 -17.26 -22.46
N GLU A 20 -10.52 -16.32 -22.28
CA GLU A 20 -10.20 -14.94 -21.90
C GLU A 20 -9.32 -14.87 -20.63
N LYS A 21 -9.45 -15.83 -19.69
CA LYS A 21 -8.73 -15.78 -18.41
C LYS A 21 -7.24 -16.01 -18.59
N VAL A 22 -6.82 -16.75 -19.61
CA VAL A 22 -5.41 -16.92 -19.98
C VAL A 22 -4.79 -15.58 -20.41
N ASP A 23 -5.53 -14.80 -21.20
CA ASP A 23 -5.10 -13.46 -21.62
C ASP A 23 -5.02 -12.51 -20.44
N MET A 24 -5.98 -12.60 -19.50
CA MET A 24 -5.97 -11.78 -18.29
C MET A 24 -4.77 -12.06 -17.39
N PHE A 25 -4.30 -13.31 -17.32
CA PHE A 25 -3.05 -13.60 -16.61
C PHE A 25 -1.85 -12.94 -17.28
N SER A 26 -1.77 -13.07 -18.60
CA SER A 26 -0.70 -12.44 -19.41
C SER A 26 -0.71 -10.92 -19.25
N TYR A 27 -1.90 -10.32 -19.20
CA TYR A 27 -2.10 -8.90 -18.95
C TYR A 27 -1.55 -8.47 -17.57
N GLY A 28 -1.78 -9.26 -16.52
CA GLY A 28 -1.16 -9.02 -15.20
C GLY A 28 0.38 -9.05 -15.27
N MET A 29 0.96 -9.96 -16.04
CA MET A 29 2.41 -10.02 -16.25
C MET A 29 2.96 -8.84 -17.07
N VAL A 30 2.18 -8.32 -18.01
CA VAL A 30 2.52 -7.07 -18.73
C VAL A 30 2.49 -5.88 -17.78
N ILE A 31 1.48 -5.75 -16.92
CA ILE A 31 1.45 -4.67 -15.93
C ILE A 31 2.65 -4.76 -14.97
N TYR A 32 3.05 -5.96 -14.56
CA TYR A 32 4.27 -6.15 -13.78
C TYR A 32 5.51 -5.61 -14.50
N GLU A 33 5.66 -5.95 -15.79
CA GLU A 33 6.77 -5.45 -16.60
C GLU A 33 6.75 -3.93 -16.72
N LEU A 34 5.58 -3.31 -16.90
CA LEU A 34 5.43 -1.87 -16.95
C LEU A 34 5.83 -1.19 -15.63
N LEU A 35 5.40 -1.75 -14.49
CA LEU A 35 5.69 -1.18 -13.18
C LEU A 35 7.15 -1.40 -12.74
N SER A 36 7.77 -2.53 -13.12
CA SER A 36 9.11 -2.90 -12.67
C SER A 36 10.22 -2.59 -13.67
N GLY A 37 9.88 -2.37 -14.94
CA GLY A 37 10.83 -2.31 -16.06
C GLY A 37 11.55 -3.63 -16.33
N ARG A 38 11.09 -4.75 -15.75
CA ARG A 38 11.76 -6.06 -15.81
C ARG A 38 10.81 -7.12 -16.36
N ARG A 39 11.38 -8.06 -17.11
CA ARG A 39 10.64 -9.26 -17.55
C ARG A 39 10.17 -10.07 -16.32
N PRO A 40 8.99 -10.72 -16.37
CA PRO A 40 8.44 -11.57 -15.30
C PRO A 40 9.16 -12.92 -15.23
N ALA A 41 10.49 -12.90 -15.08
CA ALA A 41 11.34 -14.08 -15.01
C ALA A 41 11.57 -14.49 -13.54
N LEU A 42 11.40 -15.78 -13.24
CA LEU A 42 11.60 -16.34 -11.90
C LEU A 42 12.71 -17.39 -11.91
N GLY A 43 13.90 -17.02 -12.35
CA GLY A 43 15.07 -17.90 -12.45
C GLY A 43 15.65 -17.92 -13.86
N ASP A 44 16.69 -18.72 -14.06
CA ASP A 44 17.53 -18.63 -15.27
C ASP A 44 16.91 -19.33 -16.49
N HIS A 45 15.89 -20.16 -16.28
CA HIS A 45 15.30 -21.00 -17.33
C HIS A 45 13.77 -20.93 -17.34
N GLN A 46 13.20 -21.07 -18.54
CA GLN A 46 11.75 -20.97 -18.79
C GLN A 46 10.95 -21.99 -17.96
N LEU A 47 11.41 -23.23 -17.88
CA LEU A 47 10.78 -24.30 -17.08
C LEU A 47 10.75 -23.98 -15.59
N GLN A 48 11.79 -23.33 -15.06
CA GLN A 48 11.80 -22.93 -13.65
C GLN A 48 10.76 -21.84 -13.38
N THR A 49 10.64 -20.88 -14.31
CA THR A 49 9.64 -19.81 -14.22
C THR A 49 8.23 -20.41 -14.25
N ALA A 50 7.92 -21.27 -15.21
CA ALA A 50 6.61 -21.95 -15.29
C ALA A 50 6.29 -22.75 -14.02
N LYS A 51 7.28 -23.49 -13.48
CA LYS A 51 7.13 -24.28 -12.24
C LYS A 51 6.89 -23.40 -11.00
N LYS A 52 7.46 -22.20 -10.95
CA LYS A 52 7.23 -21.26 -9.84
C LYS A 52 5.87 -20.58 -9.96
N LEU A 53 5.49 -20.15 -11.17
CA LEU A 53 4.17 -19.56 -11.43
C LEU A 53 3.03 -20.53 -11.09
N SER A 54 3.16 -21.80 -11.45
CA SER A 54 2.17 -22.84 -11.12
C SER A 54 2.04 -23.13 -9.62
N LYS A 55 3.08 -22.83 -8.83
CA LYS A 55 3.06 -22.87 -7.37
C LYS A 55 2.52 -21.60 -6.72
N GLY A 56 2.07 -20.62 -7.51
CA GLY A 56 1.60 -19.34 -6.99
C GLY A 56 2.70 -18.33 -6.65
N ILE A 57 3.98 -18.64 -6.95
CA ILE A 57 5.07 -17.69 -6.78
C ILE A 57 4.95 -16.63 -7.88
N ARG A 58 5.14 -15.36 -7.53
CA ARG A 58 5.07 -14.22 -8.46
C ARG A 58 6.36 -13.38 -8.41
N PRO A 59 6.72 -12.69 -9.50
CA PRO A 59 7.81 -11.72 -9.49
C PRO A 59 7.60 -10.61 -8.46
N VAL A 60 8.66 -10.24 -7.75
CA VAL A 60 8.63 -9.18 -6.74
C VAL A 60 8.76 -7.82 -7.41
N LEU A 61 7.87 -6.88 -7.07
CA LEU A 61 7.87 -5.52 -7.59
C LEU A 61 8.73 -4.55 -6.77
N GLY A 62 9.06 -4.93 -5.53
CA GLY A 62 9.72 -4.10 -4.52
C GLY A 62 8.94 -4.18 -3.20
N GLY A 63 9.30 -3.33 -2.24
CA GLY A 63 8.48 -3.14 -1.03
C GLY A 63 7.18 -2.40 -1.36
N LEU A 64 6.08 -2.75 -0.69
CA LEU A 64 4.76 -2.12 -0.91
C LEU A 64 4.79 -0.58 -0.74
N GLU A 65 5.69 -0.08 0.10
CA GLU A 65 5.91 1.34 0.37
C GLU A 65 6.44 2.13 -0.85
N GLN A 66 7.05 1.44 -1.82
CA GLN A 66 7.61 2.07 -3.03
C GLN A 66 6.59 2.12 -4.19
N ILE A 67 5.43 1.47 -4.03
CA ILE A 67 4.45 1.35 -5.11
C ILE A 67 3.47 2.52 -5.05
N GLN A 68 3.74 3.54 -5.85
CA GLN A 68 2.93 4.77 -5.92
C GLN A 68 1.61 4.58 -6.70
N PHE A 69 1.56 3.56 -7.57
CA PHE A 69 0.41 3.24 -8.43
C PHE A 69 -0.46 2.13 -7.80
N HIS A 70 -1.03 2.40 -6.63
CA HIS A 70 -1.79 1.40 -5.86
C HIS A 70 -2.92 0.71 -6.66
N SER A 71 -3.70 1.48 -7.42
CA SER A 71 -4.79 0.95 -8.23
C SER A 71 -4.29 0.00 -9.32
N LEU A 72 -3.20 0.37 -9.99
CA LEU A 72 -2.58 -0.44 -11.05
C LEU A 72 -1.95 -1.72 -10.48
N HIS A 73 -1.29 -1.64 -9.32
CA HIS A 73 -0.79 -2.80 -8.60
C HIS A 73 -1.91 -3.75 -8.16
N THR A 74 -3.03 -3.21 -7.68
CA THR A 74 -4.20 -4.01 -7.30
C THR A 74 -4.81 -4.71 -8.52
N LEU A 75 -4.94 -4.01 -9.64
CA LEU A 75 -5.41 -4.59 -10.89
C LEU A 75 -4.48 -5.72 -11.36
N MET A 76 -3.17 -5.47 -11.40
CA MET A 76 -2.15 -6.46 -11.74
C MET A 76 -2.28 -7.72 -10.87
N THR A 77 -2.37 -7.54 -9.55
CA THR A 77 -2.46 -8.66 -8.62
C THR A 77 -3.74 -9.48 -8.75
N SER A 78 -4.85 -8.85 -9.12
CA SER A 78 -6.10 -9.54 -9.44
C SER A 78 -6.03 -10.30 -10.78
N CYS A 79 -5.30 -9.77 -11.77
CA CYS A 79 -5.22 -10.33 -13.12
C CYS A 79 -4.38 -11.61 -13.18
N TRP A 80 -3.33 -11.73 -12.36
CA TRP A 80 -2.42 -12.88 -12.37
C TRP A 80 -2.71 -13.93 -11.29
N ASP A 81 -3.94 -14.02 -10.77
CA ASP A 81 -4.31 -15.05 -9.78
C ASP A 81 -4.07 -16.45 -10.36
N THR A 82 -3.63 -17.40 -9.53
CA THR A 82 -3.42 -18.79 -9.97
C THR A 82 -4.72 -19.44 -10.45
N LYS A 83 -5.85 -19.08 -9.85
CA LYS A 83 -7.19 -19.57 -10.20
C LYS A 83 -7.83 -18.69 -11.30
N PRO A 84 -8.07 -19.21 -12.51
CA PRO A 84 -8.66 -18.44 -13.62
C PRO A 84 -9.98 -17.75 -13.27
N GLU A 85 -10.82 -18.40 -12.47
CA GLU A 85 -12.13 -17.91 -12.05
C GLU A 85 -12.07 -16.68 -11.14
N LYS A 86 -10.93 -16.43 -10.48
CA LYS A 86 -10.72 -15.24 -9.64
C LYS A 86 -10.27 -14.02 -10.42
N ARG A 87 -9.79 -14.21 -11.65
CA ARG A 87 -9.29 -13.11 -12.48
C ARG A 87 -10.48 -12.29 -12.99
N PRO A 88 -10.41 -10.95 -12.99
CA PRO A 88 -11.44 -10.13 -13.64
C PRO A 88 -11.50 -10.40 -15.14
N GLY A 89 -12.62 -10.11 -15.79
CA GLY A 89 -12.70 -10.05 -17.26
C GLY A 89 -12.08 -8.77 -17.81
N ALA A 90 -11.73 -8.74 -19.10
CA ALA A 90 -11.12 -7.59 -19.75
C ALA A 90 -12.01 -6.35 -19.62
N MET A 91 -13.31 -6.50 -19.87
CA MET A 91 -14.27 -5.40 -19.74
C MET A 91 -14.36 -4.85 -18.31
N GLN A 92 -14.22 -5.72 -17.30
CA GLN A 92 -14.18 -5.27 -15.89
C GLN A 92 -12.91 -4.46 -15.60
N CYS A 93 -11.77 -4.87 -16.16
CA CYS A 93 -10.52 -4.13 -16.03
C CYS A 93 -10.61 -2.74 -16.68
N VAL A 94 -11.19 -2.64 -17.88
CA VAL A 94 -11.41 -1.36 -18.56
C VAL A 94 -12.28 -0.43 -17.72
N ARG A 95 -13.37 -0.93 -17.14
CA ARG A 95 -14.21 -0.11 -16.24
C ARG A 95 -13.44 0.39 -15.03
N LEU A 96 -12.64 -0.46 -14.38
CA LEU A 96 -11.79 -0.05 -13.26
C LEU A 96 -10.78 1.04 -13.66
N MET A 97 -10.22 0.94 -14.87
CA MET A 97 -9.26 1.91 -15.41
C MET A 97 -9.88 3.26 -15.80
N GLN A 98 -11.21 3.31 -16.02
CA GLN A 98 -11.94 4.54 -16.34
C GLN A 98 -12.27 5.38 -15.10
N GLU A 99 -12.14 4.83 -13.90
CA GLU A 99 -12.35 5.58 -12.66
C GLU A 99 -11.31 6.72 -12.57
N PRO A 100 -11.71 7.98 -12.32
CA PRO A 100 -10.77 9.10 -12.23
C PRO A 100 -9.65 8.89 -11.21
N SER A 101 -9.96 8.18 -10.12
CA SER A 101 -9.01 7.84 -9.06
C SER A 101 -7.98 6.75 -9.45
N PHE A 102 -8.19 6.05 -10.57
CA PHE A 102 -7.32 4.95 -10.99
C PHE A 102 -5.91 5.45 -11.35
N ALA A 103 -5.83 6.57 -12.06
CA ALA A 103 -4.57 7.17 -12.48
C ALA A 103 -3.88 7.99 -11.38
N CYS A 104 -4.56 8.23 -10.24
CA CYS A 104 -4.00 9.00 -9.15
C CYS A 104 -2.84 8.24 -8.49
N LEU A 105 -1.74 8.96 -8.21
CA LEU A 105 -0.74 8.49 -7.28
C LEU A 105 -1.40 8.33 -5.91
N ARG A 106 -1.29 7.14 -5.34
CA ARG A 106 -1.89 6.78 -4.06
C ARG A 106 -0.92 5.93 -3.27
N TYR A 107 -0.51 6.45 -2.13
CA TYR A 107 0.21 5.72 -1.11
C TYR A 107 -0.79 5.11 -0.13
N LEU A 108 -0.60 3.83 0.22
CA LEU A 108 -1.38 3.17 1.25
C LEU A 108 -0.56 3.16 2.53
N LEU A 109 -0.92 4.03 3.47
CA LEU A 109 -0.32 4.04 4.81
C LEU A 109 -1.09 3.05 5.68
N SER A 110 -0.39 2.01 6.16
CA SER A 110 -0.99 1.02 7.05
C SER A 110 -1.09 1.58 8.47
N CYS A 111 -2.28 1.53 9.06
CA CYS A 111 -2.54 1.93 10.44
C CYS A 111 -3.47 0.89 11.08
N ASP A 112 -3.18 0.54 12.33
CA ASP A 112 -3.74 -0.66 12.94
C ASP A 112 -5.22 -0.53 13.36
N SER A 113 -5.68 0.64 13.85
CA SER A 113 -7.06 0.81 14.30
C SER A 113 -7.44 2.29 14.58
N HIS A 114 -8.67 2.69 14.22
CA HIS A 114 -9.32 4.00 14.47
C HIS A 114 -8.37 5.21 14.45
N SER A 115 -7.84 5.53 13.28
CA SER A 115 -6.97 6.68 13.08
C SER A 115 -7.77 7.98 12.93
N GLN A 116 -7.66 8.87 13.91
CA GLN A 116 -7.82 10.30 13.62
C GLN A 116 -6.52 10.78 13.00
N LEU A 117 -6.62 11.27 11.77
CA LEU A 117 -5.53 11.91 11.06
C LEU A 117 -5.72 13.42 11.16
N PHE A 118 -4.70 14.11 11.63
CA PHE A 118 -4.65 15.57 11.46
C PHE A 118 -3.39 15.92 10.70
N LEU A 119 -3.61 16.55 9.55
CA LEU A 119 -2.57 17.11 8.71
C LEU A 119 -2.52 18.61 8.98
N SER A 120 -1.37 19.12 9.39
CA SER A 120 -1.12 20.56 9.43
C SER A 120 -0.35 20.97 8.19
N GLN A 121 -0.73 22.09 7.56
CA GLN A 121 -0.02 22.65 6.40
C GLN A 121 1.43 23.08 6.72
N LEU A 122 1.80 23.12 8.01
CA LEU A 122 3.14 23.44 8.51
C LEU A 122 3.92 22.19 8.95
N GLN A 123 3.32 21.00 8.86
CA GLN A 123 4.05 19.73 8.98
C GLN A 123 4.74 19.50 7.64
N GLY A 124 6.06 19.26 7.64
CA GLY A 124 6.78 18.90 6.44
C GLY A 124 6.27 17.56 5.88
N SER A 125 7.06 16.51 6.09
CA SER A 125 6.82 15.22 5.41
C SER A 125 6.33 14.14 6.36
N SER A 126 5.66 14.47 7.46
CA SER A 126 5.21 13.46 8.44
C SER A 126 3.74 13.63 8.82
N ALA A 127 3.02 12.51 8.90
CA ALA A 127 1.64 12.40 9.37
C ALA A 127 1.60 11.69 10.73
N VAL A 128 0.77 12.17 11.66
CA VAL A 128 0.60 11.57 12.99
C VAL A 128 -0.78 10.95 13.09
N PHE A 129 -0.81 9.68 13.50
CA PHE A 129 -2.01 8.88 13.70
C PHE A 129 -2.21 8.62 15.19
N TRP A 130 -3.39 8.94 15.70
CA TRP A 130 -3.75 8.72 17.10
C TRP A 130 -4.68 7.51 17.25
N HIS A 131 -4.47 6.76 18.34
CA HIS A 131 -5.26 5.60 18.71
C HIS A 131 -5.45 5.51 20.24
N GLY A 132 -6.48 4.80 20.70
CA GLY A 132 -6.76 4.57 22.13
C GLY A 132 -7.50 5.73 22.81
N ASN A 133 -7.87 5.51 24.07
CA ASN A 133 -8.59 6.46 24.92
C ASN A 133 -7.99 6.48 26.34
N ASN A 134 -8.17 7.60 27.03
CA ASN A 134 -7.85 7.88 28.43
C ASN A 134 -6.45 7.43 28.91
N GLU A 135 -6.29 6.15 29.26
CA GLU A 135 -5.07 5.60 29.87
C GLU A 135 -4.16 4.87 28.86
N ASP A 136 -4.71 4.39 27.74
CA ASP A 136 -3.98 3.61 26.72
C ASP A 136 -3.85 4.37 25.39
N ARG A 137 -3.91 5.71 25.44
CA ARG A 137 -3.75 6.53 24.23
C ARG A 137 -2.33 6.38 23.69
N THR A 138 -2.24 6.13 22.39
CA THR A 138 -0.99 5.93 21.67
C THR A 138 -0.97 6.74 20.38
N TYR A 139 0.22 7.06 19.90
CA TYR A 139 0.41 7.68 18.58
C TYR A 139 1.44 6.95 17.75
N SER A 140 1.31 7.12 16.44
CA SER A 140 2.30 6.67 15.46
C SER A 140 2.59 7.79 14.47
N VAL A 141 3.82 7.84 13.98
CA VAL A 141 4.28 8.85 13.03
C VAL A 141 4.72 8.15 11.75
N VAL A 142 4.24 8.64 10.62
CA VAL A 142 4.57 8.14 9.28
C VAL A 142 5.19 9.24 8.48
N ASN A 143 6.33 8.95 7.86
CA ASN A 143 6.91 9.82 6.86
C ASN A 143 6.13 9.65 5.54
N VAL A 144 5.49 10.72 5.09
CA VAL A 144 4.65 10.79 3.90
C VAL A 144 5.47 10.78 2.61
N GLU A 145 6.75 11.20 2.63
CA GLU A 145 7.62 11.15 1.44
C GLU A 145 7.97 9.71 1.04
N ASN A 146 8.24 8.84 2.01
CA ASN A 146 8.68 7.48 1.76
C ASN A 146 7.69 6.40 2.24
N GLY A 147 6.60 6.79 2.92
CA GLY A 147 5.56 5.89 3.43
C GLY A 147 5.96 5.11 4.69
N GLN A 148 7.10 5.39 5.31
CA GLN A 148 7.65 4.61 6.42
C GLN A 148 7.13 5.05 7.79
N MET A 149 6.86 4.08 8.66
CA MET A 149 6.56 4.32 10.06
C MET A 149 7.84 4.72 10.80
N GLU A 150 7.98 5.99 11.17
CA GLU A 150 9.10 6.49 11.97
C GLU A 150 8.92 6.19 13.46
N VAL A 151 7.66 6.22 13.92
CA VAL A 151 7.30 5.97 15.31
C VAL A 151 6.13 5.00 15.35
N LYS A 152 6.29 3.93 16.14
CA LYS A 152 5.28 2.88 16.26
C LYS A 152 4.70 2.84 17.68
N ARG A 153 3.43 3.24 17.79
CA ARG A 153 2.59 3.09 18.99
C ARG A 153 3.28 3.52 20.30
N MET A 154 3.68 4.77 20.37
CA MET A 154 4.19 5.36 21.61
C MET A 154 3.03 5.73 22.53
N SER A 155 3.09 5.31 23.80
CA SER A 155 2.08 5.67 24.80
C SER A 155 2.17 7.16 25.15
N CYS A 156 1.01 7.79 25.25
CA CYS A 156 0.86 9.16 25.68
C CYS A 156 -0.41 9.26 26.55
N PRO A 157 -0.29 9.49 27.86
CA PRO A 157 -1.46 9.55 28.74
C PRO A 157 -2.39 10.70 28.31
N GLY A 158 -3.70 10.51 28.49
CA GLY A 158 -4.71 11.56 28.30
C GLY A 158 -5.87 11.16 27.39
N SER A 159 -6.91 11.99 27.42
CA SER A 159 -8.19 11.76 26.74
C SER A 159 -8.10 11.84 25.22
N ARG A 160 -9.18 11.47 24.52
CA ARG A 160 -9.23 11.47 23.06
C ARG A 160 -8.97 12.88 22.49
N ILE A 161 -8.21 12.94 21.40
CA ILE A 161 -7.84 14.20 20.75
C ILE A 161 -9.00 14.71 19.88
N SER A 162 -9.32 15.99 20.03
CA SER A 162 -10.30 16.68 19.19
C SER A 162 -9.62 17.38 18.00
N CYS A 163 -8.47 18.03 18.21
CA CYS A 163 -7.63 18.54 17.13
C CYS A 163 -6.14 18.64 17.53
N GLN A 164 -5.26 18.74 16.53
CA GLN A 164 -3.86 19.07 16.75
C GLN A 164 -3.35 20.05 15.69
N MET A 165 -2.34 20.83 16.06
CA MET A 165 -1.65 21.76 15.18
C MET A 165 -0.16 21.76 15.49
N LYS A 166 0.67 21.63 14.46
CA LYS A 166 2.11 21.86 14.60
C LYS A 166 2.40 23.34 14.39
N ILE A 167 3.10 23.95 15.34
CA ILE A 167 3.58 25.33 15.26
C ILE A 167 5.08 25.31 15.56
N GLN A 168 5.90 25.56 14.54
CA GLN A 168 7.36 25.48 14.63
C GLN A 168 7.83 24.13 15.19
N ASN A 169 8.49 24.13 16.36
CA ASN A 169 8.96 22.93 17.07
C ASN A 169 8.02 22.47 18.19
N THR A 170 6.76 22.93 18.19
CA THR A 170 5.77 22.53 19.18
C THR A 170 4.55 21.89 18.52
N LEU A 171 3.97 20.91 19.20
CA LEU A 171 2.70 20.27 18.85
C LEU A 171 1.66 20.68 19.88
N TRP A 172 0.64 21.38 19.40
CA TRP A 172 -0.52 21.79 20.18
C TRP A 172 -1.60 20.75 19.99
N MET A 173 -2.14 20.23 21.08
CA MET A 173 -3.17 19.19 21.05
C MET A 173 -4.32 19.60 21.94
N SER A 174 -5.54 19.60 21.41
CA SER A 174 -6.76 19.75 22.19
C SER A 174 -7.43 18.39 22.38
N THR A 175 -8.01 18.14 23.55
CA THR A 175 -8.79 16.93 23.82
C THR A 175 -10.29 17.19 23.69
N GLU A 176 -11.10 16.13 23.69
CA GLU A 176 -12.57 16.22 23.78
C GLU A 176 -13.03 16.80 25.14
N GLU A 177 -12.16 16.76 26.16
CA GLU A 177 -12.38 17.35 27.50
C GLU A 177 -12.00 18.83 27.59
N GLN A 178 -11.73 19.48 26.46
CA GLN A 178 -11.36 20.90 26.37
C GLN A 178 -10.02 21.24 27.05
N GLU A 179 -9.16 20.25 27.26
CA GLU A 179 -7.79 20.46 27.71
C GLU A 179 -6.85 20.72 26.53
N MET A 180 -5.87 21.60 26.74
CA MET A 180 -4.84 21.94 25.77
C MET A 180 -3.47 21.53 26.29
N PHE A 181 -2.75 20.75 25.49
CA PHE A 181 -1.40 20.31 25.78
C PHE A 181 -0.42 20.83 24.72
N ILE A 182 0.73 21.31 25.16
CA ILE A 182 1.80 21.79 24.27
C ILE A 182 3.03 20.91 24.49
N TYR A 183 3.45 20.22 23.44
CA TYR A 183 4.63 19.37 23.46
C TYR A 183 5.74 19.98 22.64
N SER A 184 6.96 20.01 23.17
CA SER A 184 8.14 20.21 22.35
C SER A 184 8.40 18.96 21.51
N LEU A 185 8.77 19.18 20.25
CA LEU A 185 9.09 18.12 19.29
C LEU A 185 10.60 17.89 19.21
N LYS A 186 10.98 16.63 19.00
CA LYS A 186 12.28 16.27 18.42
C LYS A 186 12.02 15.55 17.11
N ASP A 187 12.38 16.19 16.00
CA ASP A 187 12.21 15.74 14.60
C ASP A 187 10.77 15.49 14.13
N MET A 188 9.84 15.07 15.00
CA MET A 188 8.36 15.07 14.93
C MET A 188 7.73 14.32 16.14
N CYS A 189 8.54 13.74 17.03
CA CYS A 189 8.07 13.05 18.23
C CYS A 189 7.77 14.05 19.36
N PRO A 190 6.53 14.11 19.89
CA PRO A 190 6.27 14.82 21.13
C PRO A 190 7.08 14.17 22.27
N LEU A 191 7.85 14.98 22.99
CA LEU A 191 8.55 14.54 24.20
C LEU A 191 7.53 14.05 25.24
N SER A 192 7.91 13.08 26.07
CA SER A 192 6.99 12.32 26.92
C SER A 192 6.19 13.13 27.94
N GLN A 193 6.54 14.40 28.19
CA GLN A 193 5.83 15.30 29.09
C GLN A 193 5.45 16.61 28.37
N PRO A 194 4.20 17.08 28.50
CA PRO A 194 3.81 18.41 28.06
C PRO A 194 4.56 19.48 28.88
N GLN A 195 4.74 20.66 28.28
CA GLN A 195 5.32 21.83 28.96
C GLN A 195 4.35 22.45 29.98
#